data_AF-A0A5B0R9N3-F1
#
_entry.id   AF-A0A5B0R9N3-F1
#
_cell.length_a   1.000
_cell.length_b   1.000
_cell.length_c   1.000
_cell.angle_alpha   90.00
_cell.angle_beta   90.00
_cell.angle_gamma   90.00
#
_symmetry.space_group_name_H-M   'P 1'
#
loop_
_entity.id
_entity.type
_entity.pdbx_description
1 polymer ?
#
loop_
_entity_poly.entity_id
_entity_poly.type
_entity_poly.pdbx_seq_one_letter_code
_entity_poly.pdbx_strand_id
1 'polypeptide(L)'
;MEKYRPKGIVVFSAHWESPSKEIKVTDYGDDQPLLYDYYGFPPEFYKARWHSNGSSELTQRVLACLKEAGMEASRTTRDEPRGRDGLVGPAPGLDHGVFIPFMLMFPEGNEKAFPIPVVQVSMDGSLDPERNIQLGQAVAALRRQGILILSGGVTIHTFEDFHEWQFESSSEAVKQFEREIINASLKEPVSFISYFRSL
;
A
#
# COMPACT_ATOMS: atom_id res chain seq x y z
N MET A 1 -6.05 -18.41 -3.54
CA MET A 1 -4.99 -18.37 -2.49
C MET A 1 -4.59 -19.74 -1.92
N GLU A 2 -5.27 -20.85 -2.25
CA GLU A 2 -5.05 -22.16 -1.62
C GLU A 2 -3.63 -22.72 -1.80
N LYS A 3 -2.96 -22.39 -2.91
CA LYS A 3 -1.57 -22.78 -3.19
C LYS A 3 -0.53 -22.14 -2.26
N TYR A 4 -0.78 -20.95 -1.72
CA TYR A 4 0.22 -20.17 -0.97
C TYR A 4 -0.15 -19.89 0.49
N ARG A 5 -1.45 -19.88 0.84
CA ARG A 5 -2.01 -19.70 2.20
C ARG A 5 -1.10 -18.87 3.14
N PRO A 6 -0.83 -17.59 2.81
CA PRO A 6 -0.01 -16.76 3.70
C PRO A 6 -0.72 -16.59 5.04
N LYS A 7 0.06 -16.49 6.12
CA LYS A 7 -0.46 -16.30 7.48
C LYS A 7 -1.06 -14.92 7.71
N GLY A 8 -0.72 -13.97 6.85
CA GLY A 8 -1.19 -12.60 6.84
C GLY A 8 -0.60 -11.84 5.66
N ILE A 9 -1.16 -10.68 5.37
CA ILE A 9 -0.71 -9.78 4.31
C ILE A 9 -0.32 -8.44 4.93
N VAL A 10 0.86 -7.95 4.58
CA VAL A 10 1.29 -6.57 4.83
C VAL A 10 1.21 -5.81 3.52
N VAL A 11 0.44 -4.72 3.47
CA VAL A 11 0.20 -3.93 2.27
C VAL A 11 0.76 -2.52 2.46
N PHE A 12 1.57 -2.08 1.49
CA PHE A 12 2.00 -0.69 1.34
C PHE A 12 1.18 -0.08 0.20
N SER A 13 0.46 1.00 0.47
CA SER A 13 -0.36 1.70 -0.53
C SER A 13 0.25 3.06 -0.85
N ALA A 14 0.34 3.40 -2.13
CA ALA A 14 0.75 4.73 -2.58
C ALA A 14 -0.16 5.86 -2.08
N HIS A 15 -1.38 5.54 -1.63
CA HIS A 15 -2.38 6.49 -1.09
C HIS A 15 -2.20 6.79 0.40
N TRP A 16 -1.17 6.25 1.04
CA TRP A 16 -0.94 6.50 2.46
C TRP A 16 0.49 6.91 2.75
N GLU A 17 0.74 8.20 2.60
CA GLU A 17 1.92 8.87 3.12
C GLU A 17 1.67 9.27 4.59
N SER A 18 2.60 8.96 5.48
CA SER A 18 2.54 9.51 6.84
C SER A 18 2.73 11.04 6.79
N PRO A 19 2.08 11.84 7.67
CA PRO A 19 2.33 13.27 7.76
C PRO A 19 3.76 13.60 8.27
N SER A 20 4.50 12.60 8.77
CA SER A 20 5.84 12.75 9.30
C SER A 20 6.75 11.59 8.83
N LYS A 21 7.97 11.55 9.38
CA LYS A 21 8.92 10.44 9.19
C LYS A 21 8.58 9.19 10.00
N GLU A 22 7.58 9.26 10.87
CA GLU A 22 7.09 8.13 11.66
C GLU A 22 6.18 7.26 10.80
N ILE A 23 6.48 5.97 10.71
CA ILE A 23 5.66 5.01 9.96
C ILE A 23 4.44 4.60 10.79
N LYS A 24 3.25 4.58 10.17
CA LYS A 24 2.01 4.12 10.79
C LYS A 24 1.64 2.72 10.32
N VAL A 25 1.14 1.89 11.23
CA VAL A 25 0.71 0.51 10.97
C VAL A 25 -0.71 0.30 11.49
N THR A 26 -1.62 -0.19 10.64
CA THR A 26 -3.03 -0.36 11.04
C THR A 26 -3.21 -1.40 12.13
N ASP A 27 -4.14 -1.16 13.04
CA ASP A 27 -4.59 -2.13 14.06
C ASP A 27 -6.09 -1.91 14.37
N TYR A 28 -6.93 -2.08 13.36
CA TYR A 28 -8.37 -1.75 13.46
C TYR A 28 -9.24 -2.89 14.01
N GLY A 29 -8.68 -4.08 14.19
CA GLY A 29 -9.41 -5.29 14.59
C GLY A 29 -10.09 -5.99 13.42
N ASP A 30 -11.14 -6.75 13.71
CA ASP A 30 -11.97 -7.41 12.70
C ASP A 30 -12.95 -6.42 12.05
N ASP A 31 -13.39 -6.75 10.84
CA ASP A 31 -14.25 -5.90 10.00
C ASP A 31 -13.70 -4.47 9.86
N GLN A 32 -12.51 -4.38 9.27
CA GLN A 32 -11.76 -3.15 9.18
C GLN A 32 -12.54 -2.08 8.40
N PRO A 33 -12.55 -0.82 8.88
CA PRO A 33 -13.18 0.28 8.17
C PRO A 33 -12.51 0.51 6.81
N LEU A 34 -13.29 1.01 5.86
CA LEU A 34 -12.81 1.43 4.55
C LEU A 34 -12.78 2.95 4.47
N LEU A 35 -11.70 3.48 3.91
CA LEU A 35 -11.53 4.89 3.64
C LEU A 35 -11.74 5.15 2.14
N TYR A 36 -12.80 5.88 1.80
CA TYR A 36 -13.08 6.29 0.42
C TYR A 36 -12.33 7.58 0.09
N ASP A 37 -11.03 7.48 -0.12
CA ASP A 37 -10.09 8.57 -0.44
C ASP A 37 -10.13 9.00 -1.92
N TYR A 38 -11.29 8.88 -2.56
CA TYR A 38 -11.57 9.36 -3.92
C TYR A 38 -12.90 10.13 -3.97
N TYR A 39 -12.99 11.13 -4.86
CA TYR A 39 -14.14 12.02 -4.98
C TYR A 39 -14.55 12.21 -6.45
N GLY A 40 -15.78 12.67 -6.68
CA GLY A 40 -16.29 12.97 -8.03
C GLY A 40 -16.80 11.75 -8.82
N PHE A 41 -16.81 10.56 -8.20
CA PHE A 41 -17.35 9.34 -8.81
C PHE A 41 -18.87 9.19 -8.56
N PRO A 42 -19.57 8.36 -9.35
CA PRO A 42 -20.98 8.06 -9.10
C PRO A 42 -21.24 7.51 -7.68
N PRO A 43 -22.39 7.81 -7.06
CA PRO A 43 -22.71 7.38 -5.69
C PRO A 43 -22.57 5.87 -5.43
N GLU A 44 -22.71 5.04 -6.46
CA GLU A 44 -22.55 3.59 -6.40
C GLU A 44 -21.15 3.16 -5.96
N PHE A 45 -20.12 3.92 -6.33
CA PHE A 45 -18.73 3.63 -5.96
C PHE A 45 -18.48 3.77 -4.46
N TYR A 46 -19.26 4.61 -3.75
CA TYR A 46 -19.20 4.77 -2.30
C TYR A 46 -19.99 3.71 -1.53
N LYS A 47 -20.76 2.89 -2.25
CA LYS A 47 -21.50 1.75 -1.71
C LYS A 47 -20.70 0.45 -1.78
N ALA A 48 -19.53 0.45 -2.45
CA ALA A 48 -18.60 -0.66 -2.45
C ALA A 48 -18.28 -1.09 -1.01
N ARG A 49 -18.25 -2.39 -0.73
CA ARG A 49 -17.91 -2.94 0.59
C ARG A 49 -16.95 -4.10 0.40
N TRP A 50 -16.01 -4.21 1.33
CA TRP A 50 -15.06 -5.29 1.40
C TRP A 50 -14.80 -5.60 2.85
N HIS A 51 -15.16 -6.81 3.26
CA HIS A 51 -14.96 -7.27 4.63
C HIS A 51 -13.57 -7.85 4.77
N SER A 52 -12.79 -7.35 5.72
CA SER A 52 -11.44 -7.86 6.01
C SER A 52 -11.16 -7.78 7.50
N ASN A 53 -10.27 -8.65 7.98
CA ASN A 53 -9.82 -8.63 9.37
C ASN A 53 -8.38 -8.14 9.46
N GLY A 54 -8.09 -7.34 10.48
CA GLY A 54 -6.73 -6.98 10.87
C GLY A 54 -6.06 -8.10 11.68
N SER A 55 -4.85 -7.85 12.17
CA SER A 55 -4.19 -8.74 13.12
C SER A 55 -3.22 -7.97 13.99
N SER A 56 -3.57 -7.76 15.27
CA SER A 56 -2.71 -7.06 16.21
C SER A 56 -1.37 -7.78 16.43
N GLU A 57 -1.31 -9.10 16.22
CA GLU A 57 -0.06 -9.87 16.22
C GLU A 57 0.82 -9.49 15.02
N LEU A 58 0.24 -9.43 13.82
CA LEU A 58 0.98 -9.03 12.61
C LEU A 58 1.43 -7.57 12.70
N THR A 59 0.57 -6.67 13.18
CA THR A 59 0.92 -5.27 13.47
C THR A 59 2.12 -5.19 14.40
N GLN A 60 2.13 -5.95 15.51
CA GLN A 60 3.28 -5.98 16.43
C GLN A 60 4.56 -6.48 15.77
N ARG A 61 4.47 -7.50 14.92
CA ARG A 61 5.63 -8.02 14.18
C ARG A 61 6.21 -6.97 13.23
N VAL A 62 5.35 -6.25 12.50
CA VAL A 62 5.78 -5.14 11.63
C VAL A 62 6.49 -4.07 12.45
N LEU A 63 5.89 -3.61 13.55
CA LEU A 63 6.49 -2.60 14.42
C LEU A 63 7.84 -3.04 15.01
N ALA A 64 7.97 -4.32 15.37
CA ALA A 64 9.23 -4.87 15.85
C ALA A 64 10.33 -4.82 14.76
N CYS A 65 10.02 -5.21 13.52
CA CYS A 65 10.95 -5.11 12.40
C CYS A 65 11.38 -3.66 12.12
N LEU A 66 10.45 -2.71 12.16
CA LEU A 66 10.75 -1.29 11.95
C LEU A 66 11.66 -0.73 13.07
N LYS A 67 11.37 -1.09 14.32
CA LYS A 67 12.18 -0.72 15.48
C LYS A 67 13.60 -1.27 15.38
N GLU A 68 13.76 -2.54 14.98
CA GLU A 68 15.07 -3.16 14.77
C GLU A 68 15.88 -2.46 13.67
N ALA A 69 15.21 -1.95 12.63
CA ALA A 69 15.83 -1.16 11.57
C ALA A 69 16.09 0.31 11.95
N GLY A 70 15.80 0.72 13.18
CA GLY A 70 15.97 2.10 13.66
C GLY A 70 14.95 3.09 13.10
N MET A 71 13.82 2.61 12.59
CA MET A 71 12.74 3.44 12.07
C MET A 71 11.70 3.71 13.17
N GLU A 72 11.32 4.97 13.31
CA GLU A 72 10.23 5.36 14.20
C GLU A 72 8.91 4.86 13.61
N ALA A 73 8.14 4.12 14.41
CA ALA A 73 6.87 3.58 13.96
C ALA A 73 5.89 3.38 15.13
N SER A 74 4.61 3.57 14.86
CA SER A 74 3.54 3.33 15.82
C SER A 74 2.28 2.75 15.16
N ARG A 75 1.39 2.21 15.99
CA ARG A 75 0.06 1.82 15.55
C ARG A 75 -0.73 3.07 15.15
N THR A 76 -1.60 2.92 14.17
CA THR A 76 -2.62 3.94 13.91
C THR A 76 -3.55 4.12 15.11
N THR A 77 -3.90 5.35 15.39
CA THR A 77 -5.17 5.72 16.01
C THR A 77 -6.31 5.52 15.01
N ARG A 78 -7.56 5.56 15.45
CA ARG A 78 -8.69 5.50 14.49
C ARG A 78 -8.81 6.78 13.66
N ASP A 79 -8.24 7.91 14.08
CA ASP A 79 -8.39 9.18 13.37
C ASP A 79 -7.04 9.66 12.85
N GLU A 80 -6.55 9.04 11.76
CA GLU A 80 -5.26 9.38 11.17
C GLU A 80 -5.40 10.43 10.06
N PRO A 81 -4.58 11.50 10.06
CA PRO A 81 -4.46 12.36 8.89
C PRO A 81 -3.88 11.54 7.73
N ARG A 82 -4.54 11.62 6.57
CA ARG A 82 -4.06 11.05 5.31
C ARG A 82 -3.32 12.16 4.56
N GLY A 83 -2.39 11.80 3.67
CA GLY A 83 -1.35 12.66 3.09
C GLY A 83 -1.85 13.89 2.32
N ARG A 84 -1.08 14.38 1.34
CA ARG A 84 -1.46 15.60 0.59
C ARG A 84 -2.76 15.47 -0.22
N ASP A 85 -3.19 14.24 -0.48
CA ASP A 85 -4.49 13.88 -1.08
C ASP A 85 -5.65 13.87 -0.06
N GLY A 86 -5.37 14.08 1.23
CA GLY A 86 -6.24 14.05 2.42
C GLY A 86 -7.35 15.12 2.48
N LEU A 87 -8.08 15.31 1.39
CA LEU A 87 -9.28 16.15 1.27
C LEU A 87 -10.41 15.77 2.23
N VAL A 88 -10.27 14.67 2.98
CA VAL A 88 -11.31 14.08 3.83
C VAL A 88 -11.09 14.34 5.34
N GLY A 89 -9.95 14.90 5.74
CA GLY A 89 -9.59 15.04 7.16
C GLY A 89 -9.21 13.69 7.82
N PRO A 90 -8.94 13.67 9.14
CA PRO A 90 -8.56 12.43 9.82
C PRO A 90 -9.68 11.39 9.75
N ALA A 91 -9.35 10.18 9.30
CA ALA A 91 -10.32 9.09 9.16
C ALA A 91 -9.67 7.71 9.26
N PRO A 92 -10.38 6.71 9.81
CA PRO A 92 -9.90 5.34 9.86
C PRO A 92 -10.10 4.64 8.51
N GLY A 93 -9.25 3.67 8.25
CA GLY A 93 -9.57 2.60 7.32
C GLY A 93 -8.53 2.36 6.25
N LEU A 94 -8.79 1.30 5.50
CA LEU A 94 -7.99 0.92 4.35
C LEU A 94 -8.38 1.81 3.17
N ASP A 95 -7.42 2.43 2.49
CA ASP A 95 -7.71 3.22 1.27
C ASP A 95 -8.09 2.35 0.08
N HIS A 96 -8.58 3.00 -0.97
CA HIS A 96 -8.98 2.34 -2.21
C HIS A 96 -7.85 1.62 -2.92
N GLY A 97 -6.60 2.07 -2.77
CA GLY A 97 -5.42 1.36 -3.26
C GLY A 97 -5.25 -0.02 -2.62
N VAL A 98 -5.88 -0.26 -1.47
CA VAL A 98 -5.99 -1.56 -0.83
C VAL A 98 -7.31 -2.25 -1.18
N PHE A 99 -8.46 -1.69 -0.78
CA PHE A 99 -9.70 -2.49 -0.83
C PHE A 99 -10.22 -2.75 -2.25
N ILE A 100 -10.03 -1.84 -3.21
CA ILE A 100 -10.52 -2.04 -4.58
C ILE A 100 -9.79 -3.20 -5.28
N PRO A 101 -8.44 -3.28 -5.31
CA PRO A 101 -7.75 -4.44 -5.88
C PRO A 101 -8.15 -5.76 -5.21
N PHE A 102 -8.33 -5.77 -3.88
CA PHE A 102 -8.76 -6.98 -3.18
C PHE A 102 -10.20 -7.39 -3.53
N MET A 103 -11.14 -6.44 -3.67
CA MET A 103 -12.48 -6.74 -4.16
C MET A 103 -12.45 -7.35 -5.57
N LEU A 104 -11.57 -6.86 -6.46
CA LEU A 104 -11.46 -7.39 -7.82
C LEU A 104 -10.81 -8.78 -7.87
N MET A 105 -9.79 -9.02 -7.05
CA MET A 105 -9.11 -10.32 -6.95
C MET A 105 -9.94 -11.37 -6.21
N PHE A 106 -10.77 -10.94 -5.26
CA PHE A 106 -11.54 -11.78 -4.33
C PHE A 106 -12.97 -11.24 -4.18
N PRO A 107 -13.84 -11.40 -5.20
CA PRO A 107 -15.17 -10.79 -5.24
C PRO A 107 -16.09 -11.28 -4.12
N GLU A 108 -15.84 -12.45 -3.54
CA GLU A 108 -16.59 -12.96 -2.38
C GLU A 108 -16.38 -12.11 -1.12
N GLY A 109 -15.33 -11.28 -1.10
CA GLY A 109 -15.01 -10.34 -0.02
C GLY A 109 -16.09 -9.30 0.26
N ASN A 110 -17.04 -9.10 -0.66
CA ASN A 110 -18.17 -8.20 -0.48
C ASN A 110 -19.28 -8.81 0.41
N GLU A 111 -19.30 -10.14 0.54
CA GLU A 111 -20.32 -10.88 1.32
C GLU A 111 -19.75 -11.53 2.57
N LYS A 112 -18.46 -11.91 2.53
CA LYS A 112 -17.77 -12.60 3.62
C LYS A 112 -16.42 -11.97 3.86
N ALA A 113 -15.99 -11.95 5.12
CA ALA A 113 -14.65 -11.49 5.46
C ALA A 113 -13.59 -12.26 4.67
N PHE A 114 -12.68 -11.52 4.03
CA PHE A 114 -11.50 -12.07 3.39
C PHE A 114 -10.71 -12.90 4.42
N PRO A 115 -10.40 -14.17 4.12
CA PRO A 115 -10.01 -15.13 5.16
C PRO A 115 -8.59 -14.96 5.70
N ILE A 116 -7.79 -14.08 5.11
CA ILE A 116 -6.40 -13.84 5.50
C ILE A 116 -6.31 -12.44 6.11
N PRO A 117 -5.72 -12.26 7.31
CA PRO A 117 -5.58 -10.95 7.92
C PRO A 117 -4.77 -9.99 7.05
N VAL A 118 -5.20 -8.74 6.99
CA VAL A 118 -4.56 -7.66 6.21
C VAL A 118 -4.17 -6.52 7.14
N VAL A 119 -2.90 -6.15 7.12
CA VAL A 119 -2.35 -4.99 7.84
C VAL A 119 -1.77 -4.04 6.81
N GLN A 120 -2.20 -2.79 6.84
CA GLN A 120 -1.66 -1.74 6.00
C GLN A 120 -0.56 -0.96 6.74
N VAL A 121 0.45 -0.54 5.99
CA VAL A 121 1.59 0.26 6.47
C VAL A 121 1.70 1.52 5.62
N SER A 122 1.90 2.68 6.25
CA SER A 122 2.13 3.94 5.55
C SER A 122 3.51 3.96 4.89
N MET A 123 3.65 4.78 3.85
CA MET A 123 4.95 5.18 3.32
C MET A 123 5.62 6.21 4.23
N ASP A 124 6.93 6.39 4.06
CA ASP A 124 7.64 7.48 4.70
C ASP A 124 7.22 8.82 4.08
N GLY A 125 6.71 9.73 4.92
CA GLY A 125 6.16 11.01 4.50
C GLY A 125 7.17 11.99 3.90
N SER A 126 8.48 11.76 4.06
CA SER A 126 9.48 12.60 3.39
C SER A 126 9.66 12.24 1.91
N LEU A 127 9.08 11.12 1.46
CA LEU A 127 9.23 10.58 0.10
C LEU A 127 10.68 10.40 -0.35
N ASP A 128 11.59 10.27 0.62
CA ASP A 128 13.00 9.99 0.39
C ASP A 128 13.12 8.54 -0.13
N PRO A 129 13.64 8.33 -1.35
CA PRO A 129 13.76 7.00 -1.94
C PRO A 129 14.57 6.04 -1.05
N GLU A 130 15.69 6.50 -0.49
CA GLU A 130 16.54 5.71 0.40
C GLU A 130 15.76 5.23 1.65
N ARG A 131 14.93 6.09 2.23
CA ARG A 131 14.12 5.74 3.40
C ARG A 131 13.03 4.73 3.08
N ASN A 132 12.35 4.88 1.93
CA ASN A 132 11.34 3.92 1.49
C ASN A 132 11.96 2.56 1.07
N ILE A 133 13.20 2.57 0.55
CA ILE A 133 13.98 1.33 0.36
C ILE A 133 14.30 0.68 1.71
N GLN A 134 14.76 1.46 2.70
CA GLN A 134 15.03 0.95 4.05
C GLN A 134 13.76 0.38 4.71
N LEU A 135 12.60 1.01 4.49
CA LEU A 135 11.29 0.51 4.93
C LEU A 135 11.02 -0.89 4.38
N GLY A 136 11.17 -1.09 3.07
CA GLY A 136 11.01 -2.39 2.43
C GLY A 136 12.01 -3.45 2.95
N GLN A 137 13.27 -3.06 3.17
CA GLN A 137 14.30 -3.93 3.73
C GLN A 137 13.98 -4.35 5.17
N ALA A 138 13.47 -3.43 6.00
CA ALA A 138 13.13 -3.68 7.39
C ALA A 138 12.09 -4.81 7.52
N VAL A 139 11.06 -4.80 6.69
CA VAL A 139 9.99 -5.82 6.73
C VAL A 139 10.29 -7.09 5.93
N ALA A 140 11.38 -7.13 5.16
CA ALA A 140 11.69 -8.24 4.26
C ALA A 140 11.77 -9.60 4.98
N ALA A 141 12.18 -9.60 6.26
CA ALA A 141 12.26 -10.81 7.09
C ALA A 141 10.89 -11.48 7.32
N LEU A 142 9.78 -10.73 7.25
CA LEU A 142 8.42 -11.27 7.42
C LEU A 142 8.05 -12.29 6.32
N ARG A 143 8.65 -12.18 5.13
CA ARG A 143 8.44 -13.15 4.03
C ARG A 143 8.79 -14.56 4.44
N ARG A 144 9.88 -14.74 5.22
CA ARG A 144 10.30 -16.06 5.74
C ARG A 144 9.36 -16.60 6.82
N GLN A 145 8.51 -15.74 7.39
CA GLN A 145 7.51 -16.12 8.40
C GLN A 145 6.16 -16.52 7.77
N GLY A 146 6.06 -16.53 6.44
CA GLY A 146 4.83 -16.83 5.70
C GLY A 146 3.90 -15.63 5.54
N ILE A 147 4.42 -14.41 5.70
CA ILE A 147 3.69 -13.17 5.43
C ILE A 147 3.88 -12.78 3.97
N LEU A 148 2.77 -12.50 3.29
CA LEU A 148 2.80 -11.91 1.95
C LEU A 148 2.97 -10.40 2.09
N ILE A 149 3.95 -9.84 1.40
CA ILE A 149 4.14 -8.38 1.32
C ILE A 149 3.67 -7.93 -0.05
N LEU A 150 2.73 -7.00 -0.07
CA LEU A 150 2.23 -6.33 -1.27
C LEU A 150 2.59 -4.85 -1.21
N SER A 151 2.98 -4.30 -2.35
CA SER A 151 3.12 -2.85 -2.54
C SER A 151 2.40 -2.51 -3.85
N GLY A 152 1.56 -1.48 -3.82
CA GLY A 152 0.69 -1.12 -4.94
C GLY A 152 0.66 0.38 -5.18
N GLY A 153 0.76 0.75 -6.46
CA GLY A 153 0.67 2.11 -6.96
C GLY A 153 0.76 2.10 -8.49
N VAL A 154 0.34 3.20 -9.11
CA VAL A 154 0.50 3.41 -10.56
C VAL A 154 1.82 4.17 -10.78
N THR A 155 2.58 3.78 -11.80
CA THR A 155 3.89 4.39 -12.13
C THR A 155 3.75 5.87 -12.50
N ILE A 156 2.65 6.26 -13.14
CA ILE A 156 2.31 7.64 -13.48
C ILE A 156 0.83 7.89 -13.18
N HIS A 157 0.55 8.95 -12.42
CA HIS A 157 -0.81 9.28 -11.98
C HIS A 157 -1.00 10.82 -11.93
N THR A 158 -0.93 11.47 -13.09
CA THR A 158 -1.15 12.93 -13.19
C THR A 158 -2.62 13.25 -13.49
N PHE A 159 -3.26 14.08 -12.67
CA PHE A 159 -4.60 14.59 -12.98
C PHE A 159 -4.60 15.71 -14.03
N GLU A 160 -3.43 16.19 -14.44
CA GLU A 160 -3.29 17.19 -15.51
C GLU A 160 -3.54 16.60 -16.89
N ASP A 161 -3.26 15.30 -17.07
CA ASP A 161 -3.48 14.59 -18.33
C ASP A 161 -3.98 13.16 -18.12
N PHE A 162 -5.30 13.00 -18.23
CA PHE A 162 -5.96 11.69 -18.17
C PHE A 162 -5.61 10.76 -19.33
N HIS A 163 -5.07 11.29 -20.44
CA HIS A 163 -4.63 10.47 -21.57
C HIS A 163 -3.43 9.58 -21.20
N GLU A 164 -2.63 10.02 -20.23
CA GLU A 164 -1.47 9.28 -19.73
C GLU A 164 -1.86 8.13 -18.78
N TRP A 165 -3.14 8.01 -18.41
CA TRP A 165 -3.62 6.95 -17.50
C TRP A 165 -3.81 5.61 -18.19
N GLN A 166 -3.93 5.60 -19.52
CA GLN A 166 -4.03 4.36 -20.31
C GLN A 166 -2.73 4.15 -21.07
N PHE A 167 -2.09 3.00 -20.85
CA PHE A 167 -0.82 2.67 -21.49
C PHE A 167 -0.87 2.78 -23.02
N GLU A 168 -2.00 2.50 -23.65
CA GLU A 168 -2.11 2.51 -25.12
C GLU A 168 -2.07 3.93 -25.67
N SER A 169 -2.74 4.86 -24.99
CA SER A 169 -2.80 6.26 -25.37
C SER A 169 -1.59 7.04 -24.86
N SER A 170 -0.96 6.63 -23.77
CA SER A 170 0.14 7.39 -23.14
C SER A 170 1.30 7.74 -24.08
N SER A 171 2.01 8.83 -23.78
CA SER A 171 3.17 9.25 -24.55
C SER A 171 4.29 8.20 -24.51
N GLU A 172 5.18 8.24 -25.50
CA GLU A 172 6.29 7.27 -25.58
C GLU A 172 7.23 7.37 -24.38
N ALA A 173 7.36 8.57 -23.78
CA ALA A 173 8.13 8.79 -22.57
C ALA A 173 7.52 8.02 -21.38
N VAL A 174 6.20 8.08 -21.19
CA VAL A 174 5.49 7.31 -20.16
C VAL A 174 5.64 5.81 -20.39
N LYS A 175 5.45 5.35 -21.63
CA LYS A 175 5.62 3.94 -22.01
C LYS A 175 7.04 3.45 -21.73
N GLN A 176 8.04 4.26 -22.06
CA GLN A 176 9.44 3.94 -21.80
C GLN A 176 9.71 3.84 -20.30
N PHE A 177 9.28 4.83 -19.52
CA PHE A 177 9.45 4.84 -18.07
C PHE A 177 8.84 3.60 -17.40
N GLU A 178 7.61 3.24 -17.77
CA GLU A 178 6.96 2.04 -17.24
C GLU A 178 7.71 0.76 -17.61
N ARG A 179 8.16 0.63 -18.87
CA ARG A 179 8.98 -0.52 -19.30
C ARG A 179 10.30 -0.61 -18.56
N GLU A 180 10.95 0.52 -18.26
CA GLU A 180 12.20 0.55 -17.50
C GLU A 180 11.99 0.07 -16.06
N ILE A 181 10.92 0.53 -15.39
CA ILE A 181 10.56 0.07 -14.04
C ILE A 181 10.31 -1.44 -14.02
N ILE A 182 9.52 -1.95 -14.95
CA ILE A 182 9.20 -3.38 -15.04
C ILE A 182 10.48 -4.18 -15.30
N ASN A 183 11.28 -3.78 -16.28
CA ASN A 183 12.51 -4.48 -16.63
C ASN A 183 13.50 -4.52 -15.46
N ALA A 184 13.69 -3.41 -14.77
CA ALA A 184 14.59 -3.33 -13.63
C ALA A 184 14.09 -4.20 -12.46
N SER A 185 12.77 -4.22 -12.22
CA SER A 185 12.15 -5.06 -11.18
C SER A 185 12.27 -6.57 -11.47
N LEU A 186 12.30 -6.96 -12.74
CA LEU A 186 12.37 -8.37 -13.17
C LEU A 186 13.79 -8.92 -13.33
N LYS A 187 14.75 -8.09 -13.78
CA LYS A 187 16.11 -8.55 -14.10
C LYS A 187 17.04 -8.62 -12.89
N GLU A 188 16.95 -7.67 -11.96
CA GLU A 188 17.81 -7.62 -10.78
C GLU A 188 17.05 -7.04 -9.57
N PRO A 189 16.32 -7.88 -8.80
CA PRO A 189 15.46 -7.40 -7.71
C PRO A 189 16.19 -6.63 -6.58
N VAL A 190 17.52 -6.56 -6.62
CA VAL A 190 18.38 -5.88 -5.63
C VAL A 190 19.10 -4.64 -6.21
N SER A 191 19.20 -4.46 -7.54
CA SER A 191 19.96 -3.35 -8.16
C SER A 191 19.12 -2.17 -8.66
N PHE A 192 17.79 -2.25 -8.55
CA PHE A 192 16.88 -1.10 -8.75
C PHE A 192 17.31 0.15 -7.95
N ILE A 193 17.94 -0.07 -6.80
CA ILE A 193 18.49 0.94 -5.88
C ILE A 193 19.62 1.78 -6.53
N SER A 194 20.37 1.21 -7.47
CA SER A 194 21.53 1.88 -8.08
C SER A 194 21.12 2.86 -9.19
N TYR A 195 20.02 2.58 -9.89
CA TYR A 195 19.54 3.39 -11.02
C TYR A 195 19.12 4.80 -10.58
N PHE A 196 18.36 4.91 -9.48
CA PHE A 196 17.89 6.20 -8.96
C PHE A 196 18.98 7.07 -8.32
N ARG A 197 20.13 6.48 -7.94
CA ARG A 197 21.28 7.24 -7.45
C ARG A 197 22.10 7.93 -8.56
N SER A 198 21.84 7.57 -9.82
CA SER A 198 22.57 8.09 -10.98
C SER A 198 21.76 9.07 -11.85
N LEU A 199 20.50 9.32 -11.49
CA LEU A 199 19.67 10.41 -12.02
C LEU A 199 19.85 11.66 -11.14
#